data_AF-A0A6H1ZKG0-F1
#
_entry.id   AF-A0A6H1ZKG0-F1
#
_cell.length_a   1.000
_cell.length_b   1.000
_cell.length_c   1.000
_cell.angle_alpha   90.00
_cell.angle_beta   90.00
_cell.angle_gamma   90.00
#
_symmetry.space_group_name_H-M   'P 1'
#
loop_
_entity.id
_entity.type
_entity.pdbx_description
1 polymer ?
#
loop_
_entity_poly.entity_id
_entity_poly.type
_entity_poly.pdbx_seq_one_letter_code
_entity_poly.pdbx_strand_id
1 'polypeptide(L)'
;MNAREQLAAVAEWLGWQEESLSFGLRNCMDALRLYDYAQAHLNLPEMADEWKPKQRIAAIGYDPLATDEAARGREVGETGATAAHKALLQARALIDSVAFISKEGDSAPVLESIDAVI
;
A
#
# COMPACT_ATOMS: atom_id res chain seq x y z
N MET A 1 11.73 7.72 -23.53
CA MET A 1 10.69 7.54 -22.50
C MET A 1 10.58 8.83 -21.71
N ASN A 2 9.38 9.41 -21.61
CA ASN A 2 9.13 10.56 -20.72
C ASN A 2 8.86 10.09 -19.28
N ALA A 3 8.78 11.04 -18.32
CA ALA A 3 8.61 10.70 -16.90
C ALA A 3 7.33 9.89 -16.62
N ARG A 4 6.22 10.20 -17.32
CA ARG A 4 4.96 9.46 -17.19
C ARG A 4 5.10 8.01 -17.66
N GLU A 5 5.73 7.82 -18.81
CA GLU A 5 5.99 6.50 -19.37
C GLU A 5 6.94 5.69 -18.49
N GLN A 6 7.94 6.34 -17.88
CA GLN A 6 8.86 5.68 -16.95
C GLN A 6 8.12 5.18 -15.70
N LEU A 7 7.27 6.02 -15.10
CA LEU A 7 6.46 5.59 -13.95
C LEU A 7 5.52 4.43 -14.30
N ALA A 8 4.92 4.45 -15.50
CA ALA A 8 4.08 3.35 -15.97
C ALA A 8 4.88 2.05 -16.15
N ALA A 9 6.06 2.12 -16.77
CA ALA A 9 6.93 0.96 -16.95
C ALA A 9 7.44 0.39 -15.62
N VAL A 10 7.76 1.25 -14.64
CA VAL A 10 8.15 0.82 -13.29
C VAL A 10 6.98 0.14 -12.60
N ALA A 11 5.78 0.71 -12.66
CA ALA A 11 4.60 0.13 -12.04
C ALA A 11 4.24 -1.24 -12.64
N GLU A 12 4.33 -1.37 -13.96
CA GLU A 12 4.12 -2.63 -14.68
C GLU A 12 5.16 -3.67 -14.27
N TRP A 13 6.46 -3.33 -14.33
CA TRP A 13 7.55 -4.23 -13.94
C TRP A 13 7.50 -4.64 -12.47
N LEU A 14 7.13 -3.72 -11.57
CA LEU A 14 6.96 -4.02 -10.15
C LEU A 14 5.77 -4.95 -9.93
N GLY A 15 4.71 -4.83 -10.73
CA GLY A 15 3.54 -5.69 -10.67
C GLY A 15 3.79 -7.13 -11.08
N TRP A 16 4.93 -7.44 -11.71
CA TRP A 16 5.33 -8.81 -12.00
C TRP A 16 6.12 -9.45 -10.86
N GLN A 17 6.67 -8.65 -9.93
CA GLN A 17 7.49 -9.15 -8.82
C GLN A 17 6.65 -9.92 -7.82
N GLU A 18 7.31 -10.82 -7.08
CA GLU A 18 6.67 -11.48 -5.93
C GLU A 18 6.18 -10.46 -4.90
N GLU A 19 5.02 -10.74 -4.29
CA GLU A 19 4.36 -9.83 -3.34
C GLU A 19 5.25 -9.54 -2.12
N SER A 20 6.03 -10.55 -1.70
CA SER A 20 7.02 -10.46 -0.63
C SER A 20 8.06 -9.36 -0.85
N LEU A 21 8.50 -9.15 -2.10
CA LEU A 21 9.41 -8.07 -2.44
C LEU A 21 8.74 -6.72 -2.20
N SER A 22 7.50 -6.56 -2.66
CA SER A 22 6.72 -5.34 -2.49
C SER A 22 6.43 -5.02 -1.01
N PHE A 23 6.17 -6.03 -0.18
CA PHE A 23 5.97 -5.85 1.25
C PHE A 23 7.23 -5.36 1.97
N GLY A 24 8.39 -5.84 1.56
CA GLY A 24 9.67 -5.44 2.13
C GLY A 24 10.15 -4.05 1.72
N LEU A 25 9.51 -3.41 0.73
CA LEU A 25 9.85 -2.04 0.34
C LEU A 25 9.38 -1.03 1.39
N ARG A 26 10.26 -0.09 1.74
CA ARG A 26 9.98 0.98 2.70
C ARG A 26 9.15 2.11 2.09
N ASN A 27 9.30 2.38 0.80
CA ASN A 27 8.60 3.44 0.08
C ASN A 27 8.64 3.21 -1.45
N CYS A 28 7.90 4.02 -2.20
CA CYS A 28 7.83 3.93 -3.67
C CYS A 28 9.15 4.25 -4.40
N MET A 29 10.05 5.03 -3.81
CA MET A 29 11.35 5.33 -4.42
C MET A 29 12.25 4.11 -4.48
N ASP A 30 12.05 3.14 -3.59
CA ASP A 30 12.81 1.89 -3.62
C ASP A 30 12.46 1.06 -4.87
N ALA A 31 11.18 1.04 -5.28
CA ALA A 31 10.77 0.41 -6.54
C ALA A 31 11.41 1.08 -7.77
N LEU A 32 11.46 2.42 -7.79
CA LEU A 32 12.12 3.17 -8.86
C LEU A 32 13.61 2.83 -8.95
N ARG A 33 14.30 2.78 -7.81
CA ARG A 33 15.74 2.44 -7.76
C ARG A 33 16.01 1.00 -8.17
N LEU A 34 15.16 0.05 -7.79
CA LEU A 34 15.27 -1.34 -8.24
C LEU A 34 15.10 -1.43 -9.75
N TYR A 35 14.10 -0.75 -10.32
CA TYR A 35 13.89 -0.72 -11.77
C TYR A 35 15.09 -0.09 -12.50
N ASP A 36 15.57 1.07 -12.05
CA ASP A 36 16.75 1.72 -12.65
C ASP A 36 17.99 0.82 -12.56
N TYR A 37 18.17 0.10 -11.46
CA TYR A 37 19.25 -0.87 -11.30
C TYR A 37 19.11 -2.05 -12.27
N ALA A 38 17.90 -2.55 -12.50
CA ALA A 38 17.62 -3.60 -13.48
C ALA A 38 17.97 -3.13 -14.91
N GLN A 39 17.54 -1.93 -15.29
CA GLN A 39 17.84 -1.35 -16.60
C GLN A 39 19.34 -1.12 -16.82
N ALA A 40 20.09 -0.81 -15.76
CA ALA A 40 21.54 -0.64 -15.83
C ALA A 40 22.33 -1.96 -15.88
N HIS A 41 21.71 -3.10 -15.52
CA HIS A 41 22.38 -4.39 -15.39
C HIS A 41 21.61 -5.50 -16.11
N LEU A 42 21.69 -5.48 -17.44
CA LEU A 42 21.00 -6.43 -18.34
C LEU A 42 21.40 -7.90 -18.17
N ASN A 43 22.42 -8.20 -17.37
CA ASN A 43 22.88 -9.56 -17.06
C ASN A 43 22.23 -10.14 -15.79
N LEU A 44 21.43 -9.36 -15.06
CA LEU A 44 20.65 -9.86 -13.95
C LEU A 44 19.40 -10.59 -14.47
N PRO A 45 18.82 -11.47 -13.65
CA PRO A 45 17.46 -11.93 -13.90
C PRO A 45 16.50 -10.74 -14.09
N GLU A 46 15.48 -10.91 -14.91
CA GLU A 46 14.49 -9.87 -15.20
C GLU A 46 13.74 -9.43 -13.93
N MET A 47 13.55 -10.37 -13.01
CA MET A 47 12.83 -10.22 -11.76
C MET A 47 13.81 -9.95 -10.60
N ALA A 48 13.56 -8.90 -9.82
CA ALA A 48 14.38 -8.51 -8.69
C ALA A 48 14.27 -9.43 -7.47
N ASP A 49 13.15 -10.15 -7.33
CA ASP A 49 13.03 -11.18 -6.31
C ASP A 49 13.99 -12.36 -6.54
N GLU A 50 14.32 -12.65 -7.80
CA GLU A 50 15.31 -13.67 -8.20
C GLU A 50 16.77 -13.22 -8.03
N TRP A 51 17.01 -11.95 -7.72
CA TRP A 51 18.36 -11.44 -7.54
C TRP A 51 19.03 -12.03 -6.30
N LYS A 52 20.36 -11.96 -6.26
CA LYS A 52 21.11 -12.21 -5.03
C LYS A 52 20.91 -11.03 -4.06
N PRO A 53 20.89 -11.27 -2.74
CA PRO A 53 20.78 -10.21 -1.72
C PRO A 53 21.73 -9.03 -1.94
N LYS A 54 22.99 -9.31 -2.32
CA LYS A 54 24.00 -8.28 -2.58
C LYS A 54 23.61 -7.31 -3.70
N GLN A 55 22.85 -7.76 -4.69
CA GLN A 55 22.41 -6.92 -5.82
C GLN A 55 21.27 -6.01 -5.39
N ARG A 56 20.28 -6.52 -4.64
CA ARG A 56 19.22 -5.68 -4.05
C ARG A 56 19.78 -4.65 -3.07
N ILE A 57 20.72 -5.06 -2.21
CA ILE A 57 21.43 -4.16 -1.29
C ILE A 57 22.20 -3.08 -2.07
N ALA A 58 22.86 -3.43 -3.18
CA ALA A 58 23.53 -2.44 -4.02
C ALA A 58 22.56 -1.43 -4.64
N ALA A 59 21.35 -1.86 -5.01
CA ALA A 59 20.34 -1.01 -5.61
C ALA A 59 19.68 -0.04 -4.62
N ILE A 60 19.29 -0.53 -3.43
CA ILE A 60 18.46 0.26 -2.48
C ILE A 60 19.02 0.36 -1.06
N GLY A 61 20.19 -0.20 -0.80
CA GLY A 61 20.89 -0.12 0.49
C GLY A 61 20.48 -1.17 1.53
N TYR A 62 19.52 -2.03 1.21
CA TYR A 62 19.09 -3.14 2.07
C TYR A 62 18.47 -4.26 1.20
N ASP A 63 18.26 -5.45 1.78
CA ASP A 63 17.53 -6.53 1.11
C ASP A 63 16.06 -6.52 1.56
N PRO A 64 15.10 -6.19 0.68
CA PRO A 64 13.69 -6.14 1.04
C PRO A 64 13.14 -7.54 1.39
N LEU A 65 13.67 -8.61 0.79
CA LEU A 65 13.23 -9.99 1.09
C LEU A 65 13.70 -10.49 2.46
N ALA A 66 14.64 -9.79 3.10
CA ALA A 66 15.13 -10.13 4.43
C ALA A 66 14.40 -9.38 5.56
N THR A 67 13.36 -8.59 5.22
CA THR A 67 12.57 -7.83 6.20
C THR A 67 11.52 -8.71 6.86
N ASP A 68 11.12 -8.35 8.09
CA ASP A 68 10.02 -9.02 8.79
C ASP A 68 8.71 -8.90 8.00
N GLU A 69 8.51 -7.76 7.33
CA GLU A 69 7.35 -7.47 6.49
C GLU A 69 7.29 -8.39 5.27
N ALA A 70 8.42 -8.66 4.61
CA ALA A 70 8.47 -9.62 3.51
C ALA A 70 8.14 -11.04 3.96
N ALA A 71 8.58 -11.44 5.16
CA ALA A 71 8.34 -12.78 5.69
C ALA A 71 6.90 -12.99 6.20
N ARG A 72 6.30 -11.96 6.81
CA ARG A 72 4.95 -12.03 7.38
C ARG A 72 3.86 -11.77 6.36
N GLY A 73 4.21 -11.09 5.27
CA GLY A 73 3.24 -10.46 4.39
C GLY A 73 2.50 -9.32 5.09
N ARG A 74 1.93 -8.40 4.32
CA ARG A 74 0.98 -7.42 4.86
C ARG A 74 -0.08 -7.10 3.82
N GLU A 75 -1.36 -7.14 4.14
CA GLU A 75 -2.34 -6.56 3.23
C GLU A 75 -2.09 -5.05 3.12
N VAL A 76 -1.63 -4.57 1.95
CA VAL A 76 -1.45 -3.12 1.72
C VAL A 76 -2.77 -2.42 1.37
N GLY A 77 -3.91 -3.13 1.50
CA GLY A 77 -5.24 -2.60 1.22
C GLY A 77 -5.84 -1.71 2.32
N GLU A 78 -5.28 -1.74 3.53
CA GLU A 78 -5.83 -1.01 4.67
C GLU A 78 -4.82 -0.01 5.24
N THR A 79 -5.01 1.26 4.89
CA THR A 79 -4.31 2.36 5.56
C THR A 79 -5.04 2.74 6.85
N GLY A 80 -4.39 3.50 7.75
CA GLY A 80 -5.09 4.11 8.88
C GLY A 80 -6.30 4.97 8.45
N ALA A 81 -6.23 5.57 7.26
CA ALA A 81 -7.36 6.30 6.66
C ALA A 81 -8.47 5.35 6.18
N THR A 82 -8.12 4.23 5.55
CA THR A 82 -9.09 3.20 5.14
C THR A 82 -9.79 2.58 6.36
N ALA A 83 -9.04 2.29 7.43
CA ALA A 83 -9.56 1.79 8.68
C ALA A 83 -10.49 2.81 9.37
N ALA A 84 -10.09 4.09 9.40
CA ALA A 84 -10.93 5.17 9.93
C ALA A 84 -12.23 5.34 9.13
N HIS A 85 -12.16 5.30 7.80
CA HIS A 85 -13.33 5.38 6.93
C HIS A 85 -14.29 4.20 7.14
N LYS A 86 -13.78 2.97 7.24
CA LYS A 86 -14.60 1.79 7.58
C LYS A 86 -15.26 1.92 8.96
N ALA A 87 -14.53 2.42 9.96
CA ALA A 87 -15.07 2.62 11.30
C ALA A 87 -16.19 3.67 11.33
N LEU A 88 -16.06 4.76 10.57
CA LEU A 88 -17.10 5.80 10.45
C LEU A 88 -18.36 5.25 9.77
N LEU A 89 -18.23 4.45 8.70
CA LEU A 89 -19.37 3.79 8.05
C LEU A 89 -20.11 2.85 9.00
N GLN A 90 -19.38 2.07 9.82
CA GLN A 90 -19.98 1.20 10.83
C GLN A 90 -20.67 1.98 11.94
N ALA A 91 -20.05 3.08 12.43
CA ALA A 91 -20.65 3.96 13.42
C ALA A 91 -21.96 4.58 12.93
N ARG A 92 -21.99 5.06 11.68
CA ARG A 92 -23.19 5.57 11.01
C ARG A 92 -24.32 4.54 11.03
N ALA A 93 -24.03 3.31 10.58
CA ALA A 93 -25.02 2.23 10.52
C ALA A 93 -25.54 1.81 11.91
N LEU A 94 -24.69 1.81 12.93
CA LEU A 94 -25.09 1.51 14.31
C LEU A 94 -26.01 2.59 14.88
N ILE A 95 -25.69 3.87 14.67
CA ILE A 95 -26.50 5.00 15.15
C ILE A 95 -27.86 5.01 14.46
N ASP A 96 -27.91 4.71 13.16
CA ASP A 96 -29.16 4.59 12.40
C ASP A 96 -30.03 3.40 12.87
N SER A 97 -29.42 2.32 13.37
CA SER A 97 -30.14 1.08 13.72
C SER A 97 -30.48 0.90 15.21
N VAL A 98 -29.73 1.49 16.14
CA VAL A 98 -29.83 1.16 17.58
C VAL A 98 -29.86 2.38 18.52
N ALA A 99 -29.71 3.61 18.02
CA ALA A 99 -29.70 4.76 18.94
C ALA A 99 -30.97 4.78 19.78
N PHE A 100 -30.82 4.77 21.12
CA PHE A 100 -31.94 4.96 22.03
C PHE A 100 -32.50 6.36 21.77
N ILE A 101 -33.52 6.42 20.93
CA ILE A 101 -34.19 7.64 20.52
C ILE A 101 -35.06 8.08 21.71
N SER A 102 -34.67 9.15 22.39
CA SER A 102 -35.55 9.73 23.41
C SER A 102 -36.72 10.45 22.73
N LYS A 103 -36.48 11.03 21.54
CA LYS A 103 -37.47 11.64 20.63
C LYS A 103 -37.11 11.43 19.16
N GLU A 104 -38.11 11.19 18.32
CA GLU A 104 -37.93 11.05 16.87
C GLU A 104 -37.07 12.21 16.31
N GLY A 105 -35.97 11.86 15.62
CA GLY A 105 -35.01 12.83 15.07
C GLY A 105 -33.72 13.05 15.86
N ASP A 106 -33.58 12.50 17.07
CA ASP A 106 -32.39 12.70 17.92
C ASP A 106 -31.07 12.20 17.27
N SER A 107 -31.14 11.23 16.36
CA SER A 107 -29.97 10.71 15.64
C SER A 107 -29.51 11.59 14.48
N ALA A 108 -30.37 12.50 13.97
CA ALA A 108 -30.10 13.26 12.75
C ALA A 108 -28.84 14.16 12.84
N PRO A 109 -28.63 14.95 13.92
CA PRO A 109 -27.43 15.80 14.02
C PRO A 109 -26.12 15.01 14.08
N VAL A 110 -26.17 13.79 14.64
CA VAL A 110 -25.00 12.92 14.77
C VAL A 110 -24.68 12.25 13.43
N LEU A 111 -25.71 11.80 12.70
CA LEU A 111 -25.55 11.26 11.35
C LEU A 111 -25.01 12.31 10.37
N GLU A 112 -25.52 13.54 10.41
CA GLU A 112 -25.00 14.65 9.61
C GLU A 112 -23.52 14.94 9.91
N SER A 113 -23.11 14.86 11.18
CA SER A 113 -21.72 15.07 11.57
C SER A 113 -20.78 13.98 11.06
N ILE A 114 -21.26 12.73 10.97
CA ILE A 114 -20.50 11.61 10.40
C ILE A 114 -20.45 11.72 8.87
N ASP A 115 -21.57 12.06 8.23
CA ASP A 115 -21.65 12.22 6.77
C ASP A 115 -20.77 13.37 6.24
N ALA A 116 -20.46 14.37 7.07
CA ALA A 116 -19.56 15.46 6.73
C ALA A 116 -18.07 15.07 6.68
N VAL A 117 -17.68 13.92 7.25
CA VAL A 117 -16.28 13.47 7.37
C VAL A 117 -15.95 12.15 6.67
N ILE A 118 -16.97 11.48 6.13
CA ILE A 118 -16.85 10.29 5.25
C ILE A 118 -16.64 10.74 3.81
#